data_AF-A0A5C3PG20-F1
#
_entry.id   AF-A0A5C3PG20-F1
#
_cell.length_a   1.000
_cell.length_b   1.000
_cell.length_c   1.000
_cell.angle_alpha   90.00
_cell.angle_beta   90.00
_cell.angle_gamma   90.00
#
_symmetry.space_group_name_H-M   'P 1'
#
loop_
_entity.id
_entity.type
_entity.pdbx_description
1 polymer ?
#
loop_
_entity_poly.entity_id
_entity_poly.type
_entity_poly.pdbx_seq_one_letter_code
_entity_poly.pdbx_strand_id
1 'polypeptide(L)'
;RPAVTDQFFVRCITNHAPTGHYRDRFRRRHEEPTMCVLHSGAPAYHTREHVLFRCDHYTRRYRYSSVDELLQSLDPFYDILRFLQDNPTALSFEDIPDYP
;
A
#
# COMPACT_ATOMS: atom_id res chain seq x y z
N ARG A 1 11.82 13.58 -3.90
CA ARG A 1 11.58 13.91 -5.33
C ARG A 1 10.07 13.86 -5.56
N PRO A 2 9.39 14.97 -5.89
CA PRO A 2 7.93 15.05 -5.98
C PRO A 2 7.31 14.02 -6.94
N ALA A 3 7.94 13.83 -8.10
CA ALA A 3 7.43 12.97 -9.18
C ALA A 3 7.25 11.48 -8.80
N VAL A 4 7.99 10.98 -7.80
CA VAL A 4 7.89 9.58 -7.36
C VAL A 4 6.65 9.39 -6.48
N THR A 5 6.37 10.36 -5.60
CA THR A 5 5.16 10.38 -4.77
C THR A 5 3.89 10.46 -5.62
N ASP A 6 3.92 11.25 -6.70
CA ASP A 6 2.76 11.39 -7.61
C ASP A 6 2.42 10.06 -8.32
N GLN A 7 3.43 9.29 -8.73
CA GLN A 7 3.21 7.98 -9.35
C GLN A 7 2.59 6.98 -8.36
N PHE A 8 3.08 6.95 -7.12
CA PHE A 8 2.55 6.05 -6.09
C PHE A 8 1.14 6.46 -5.67
N PHE A 9 0.86 7.77 -5.65
CA PHE A 9 -0.47 8.30 -5.42
C PHE A 9 -1.47 7.82 -6.48
N VAL A 10 -1.15 7.99 -7.77
CA VAL A 10 -2.02 7.52 -8.87
C VAL A 10 -2.27 6.01 -8.77
N ARG A 11 -1.23 5.22 -8.50
CA ARG A 11 -1.33 3.77 -8.30
C ARG A 11 -2.19 3.40 -7.09
N CYS A 12 -2.09 4.15 -6.00
CA CYS A 12 -2.90 3.98 -4.80
C CYS A 12 -4.38 4.19 -5.10
N ILE A 13 -4.76 5.36 -5.64
CA ILE A 13 -6.16 5.71 -5.84
C ILE A 13 -6.84 4.83 -6.89
N THR A 14 -6.11 4.43 -7.93
CA THR A 14 -6.63 3.55 -8.99
C THR A 14 -6.57 2.06 -8.64
N ASN A 15 -6.03 1.67 -7.48
CA ASN A 15 -5.81 0.27 -7.08
C ASN A 15 -4.93 -0.53 -8.07
N HIS A 16 -3.90 0.13 -8.61
CA HIS A 16 -2.88 -0.42 -9.52
C HIS A 16 -1.47 -0.39 -8.92
N ALA A 17 -1.36 -0.25 -7.60
CA ALA A 17 -0.10 -0.42 -6.90
C ALA A 17 0.39 -1.87 -7.01
N PRO A 18 1.71 -2.12 -7.17
CA PRO A 18 2.34 -3.45 -7.34
C PRO A 18 2.35 -4.30 -6.05
N THR A 19 1.20 -4.32 -5.37
CA THR A 19 0.87 -5.12 -4.20
C THR A 19 0.76 -6.61 -4.55
N GLY A 20 0.64 -7.48 -3.55
CA GLY A 20 0.42 -8.91 -3.77
C GLY A 20 -0.87 -9.17 -4.55
N HIS A 21 -1.93 -8.43 -4.21
CA HIS A 21 -3.19 -8.43 -4.95
C HIS A 21 -3.08 -7.95 -6.41
N TYR A 22 -2.13 -7.07 -6.72
CA TYR A 22 -1.85 -6.71 -8.11
C TYR A 22 -1.10 -7.82 -8.84
N ARG A 23 -0.10 -8.43 -8.20
CA ARG A 23 0.72 -9.49 -8.79
C ARG A 23 -0.14 -10.70 -9.15
N ASP A 24 -1.02 -11.12 -8.25
CA ASP A 24 -1.97 -12.22 -8.47
C ASP A 24 -2.91 -11.96 -9.67
N ARG A 25 -3.39 -10.72 -9.85
CA ARG A 25 -4.27 -10.36 -10.96
C ARG A 25 -3.56 -10.20 -12.30
N PHE A 26 -2.33 -9.65 -12.31
CA PHE A 26 -1.74 -9.08 -13.52
C PHE A 26 -0.36 -9.63 -13.91
N ARG A 27 0.38 -10.30 -13.01
CA ARG A 27 1.67 -10.89 -13.35
C ARG A 27 1.54 -12.40 -13.56
N ARG A 28 1.85 -12.84 -14.78
CA ARG A 28 1.82 -14.25 -15.21
C ARG A 28 2.96 -15.12 -14.65
N ARG A 29 3.75 -14.63 -13.69
CA ARG A 29 4.81 -15.42 -13.04
C ARG A 29 4.22 -16.03 -11.78
N HIS A 30 3.95 -17.34 -11.83
CA HIS A 30 3.86 -18.14 -10.62
C HIS A 30 5.14 -17.90 -9.80
N GLU A 31 5.02 -17.84 -8.46
CA GLU A 31 6.13 -17.69 -7.47
C GLU A 31 6.49 -16.26 -7.03
N GLU A 32 5.79 -15.21 -7.46
CA GLU A 32 6.06 -13.90 -6.87
C GLU A 32 5.48 -13.74 -5.47
N PRO A 33 6.20 -13.08 -4.53
CA PRO A 33 5.70 -12.71 -3.22
C PRO A 33 4.35 -11.98 -3.28
N THR A 34 3.33 -12.55 -2.62
CA THR A 34 1.99 -11.96 -2.51
C THR A 34 1.58 -11.60 -1.07
N MET A 35 2.30 -12.14 -0.09
CA MET A 35 2.07 -11.86 1.33
C MET A 35 2.91 -10.68 1.80
N CYS A 36 2.51 -10.04 2.88
CA CYS A 36 3.30 -9.10 3.66
C CYS A 36 3.75 -9.80 4.95
N VAL A 37 5.06 -9.73 5.24
CA VAL A 37 5.65 -10.18 6.52
C VAL A 37 6.36 -9.07 7.27
N LEU A 38 6.31 -7.84 6.77
CA LEU A 38 7.03 -6.70 7.34
C LEU A 38 6.40 -6.20 8.64
N HIS A 39 5.25 -6.75 9.01
CA HIS A 39 4.41 -6.34 10.13
C HIS A 39 4.41 -7.40 11.23
N SER A 40 3.98 -7.02 12.44
CA SER A 40 3.86 -7.99 13.53
C SER A 40 2.71 -8.98 13.29
N GLY A 41 2.89 -10.23 13.72
CA GLY A 41 1.89 -11.28 13.62
C GLY A 41 2.07 -12.21 12.41
N ALA A 42 0.98 -12.89 12.03
CA ALA A 42 1.00 -13.84 10.92
C ALA A 42 1.04 -13.10 9.57
N PRO A 43 1.66 -13.67 8.52
CA PRO A 43 1.69 -13.08 7.20
C PRO A 43 0.28 -12.72 6.71
N ALA A 44 0.08 -11.51 6.20
CA ALA A 44 -1.20 -11.05 5.66
C ALA A 44 -1.12 -10.89 4.15
N TYR A 45 -2.25 -11.04 3.45
CA TYR A 45 -2.29 -10.80 2.02
C TYR A 45 -1.99 -9.32 1.74
N HIS A 46 -1.01 -9.05 0.86
CA HIS A 46 -0.59 -7.69 0.60
C HIS A 46 -1.58 -6.99 -0.32
N THR A 47 -2.60 -6.36 0.27
CA THR A 47 -3.62 -5.56 -0.42
C THR A 47 -3.42 -4.07 -0.15
N ARG A 48 -4.09 -3.22 -0.94
CA ARG A 48 -4.14 -1.77 -0.68
C ARG A 48 -4.73 -1.47 0.71
N GLU A 49 -5.81 -2.14 1.12
CA GLU A 49 -6.37 -1.92 2.47
C GLU A 49 -5.38 -2.31 3.58
N HIS A 50 -4.63 -3.40 3.39
CA HIS A 50 -3.64 -3.82 4.37
C HIS A 50 -2.59 -2.72 4.59
N VAL A 51 -2.01 -2.20 3.50
CA VAL A 51 -1.00 -1.12 3.53
C VAL A 51 -1.56 0.14 4.19
N LEU A 52 -2.73 0.60 3.73
CA LEU A 52 -3.28 1.89 4.17
C LEU A 52 -3.88 1.86 5.58
N PHE A 53 -4.40 0.73 6.07
CA PHE A 53 -5.25 0.76 7.27
C PHE A 53 -4.87 -0.25 8.35
N ARG A 54 -4.05 -1.27 8.06
CA ARG A 54 -3.86 -2.40 9.00
C ARG A 54 -2.41 -2.62 9.41
N CYS A 55 -1.49 -2.58 8.45
CA CYS A 55 -0.12 -3.03 8.58
C CYS A 55 0.71 -2.12 9.50
N ASP A 56 1.19 -2.61 10.65
CA ASP A 56 1.94 -1.79 11.61
C ASP A 56 3.36 -1.42 11.15
N HIS A 57 3.83 -1.98 10.04
CA HIS A 57 5.05 -1.57 9.35
C HIS A 57 5.03 -0.10 8.91
N TYR A 58 3.86 0.40 8.47
CA TYR A 58 3.74 1.75 7.90
C TYR A 58 3.36 2.79 8.95
N THR A 59 4.02 3.94 8.88
CA THR A 59 3.68 5.12 9.67
C THR A 59 2.38 5.74 9.17
N ARG A 60 1.38 5.88 10.05
CA ARG A 60 0.08 6.48 9.73
C ARG A 60 -0.26 7.62 10.68
N ARG A 61 -0.63 8.78 10.13
CA ARG A 61 -1.09 9.97 10.89
C ARG A 61 -2.61 10.11 10.93
N TYR A 62 -3.33 9.15 10.38
CA TYR A 62 -4.78 9.07 10.39
C TYR A 62 -5.24 7.75 11.00
N ARG A 63 -6.53 7.66 11.33
CA ARG A 63 -7.16 6.46 11.92
C ARG A 63 -8.44 6.11 11.17
N TYR A 64 -8.29 5.73 9.91
CA TYR A 64 -9.37 5.12 9.12
C TYR A 64 -9.21 3.61 9.11
N SER A 65 -10.33 2.90 9.07
CA SER A 65 -10.40 1.44 9.04
C SER A 65 -10.66 0.87 7.64
N SER A 66 -11.08 1.71 6.69
CA SER A 66 -11.42 1.31 5.32
C SER A 66 -11.26 2.46 4.31
N VAL A 67 -11.31 2.11 3.02
CA VAL A 67 -11.35 3.10 1.92
C VAL A 67 -12.64 3.93 2.01
N ASP A 68 -13.78 3.31 2.34
CA ASP A 68 -15.06 4.01 2.42
C ASP A 68 -15.06 5.09 3.51
N GLU A 69 -14.42 4.79 4.65
CA GLU A 69 -14.26 5.75 5.74
C GLU A 69 -13.28 6.87 5.35
N LEU A 70 -12.16 6.53 4.72
CA LEU A 70 -11.21 7.52 4.20
C LEU A 70 -11.91 8.49 3.23
N LEU A 71 -12.73 7.99 2.30
CA LEU A 71 -13.44 8.80 1.31
C LEU A 71 -14.50 9.74 1.92
N GLN A 72 -14.89 9.55 3.18
CA GLN A 72 -15.76 10.48 3.91
C GLN A 72 -14.98 11.64 4.57
N SER A 73 -13.65 11.60 4.55
CA SER A 73 -12.81 12.71 5.01
C SER A 73 -13.03 13.98 4.19
N LEU A 74 -12.75 15.14 4.80
CA LEU A 74 -12.75 16.42 4.10
C LEU A 74 -11.69 16.49 3.01
N ASP A 75 -10.56 15.81 3.19
CA ASP A 75 -9.46 15.75 2.22
C ASP A 75 -8.74 14.38 2.24
N PRO A 76 -9.37 13.33 1.67
CA PRO A 76 -8.77 12.00 1.61
C PRO A 76 -7.45 11.97 0.82
N PHE A 77 -7.28 12.87 -0.14
CA PHE A 77 -6.11 12.89 -1.00
C PHE A 77 -4.89 13.43 -0.27
N TYR A 78 -5.07 14.47 0.56
CA TYR A 78 -4.02 14.95 1.44
C TYR A 78 -3.52 13.85 2.38
N ASP A 79 -4.43 13.08 2.98
CA ASP A 79 -4.08 11.99 3.89
C ASP A 79 -3.26 10.88 3.18
N ILE A 80 -3.64 10.52 1.95
CA ILE A 80 -2.88 9.56 1.13
C ILE A 80 -1.50 10.13 0.77
N LEU A 81 -1.42 11.38 0.34
CA LEU A 81 -0.15 12.01 0.00
C LEU A 81 0.78 12.08 1.21
N ARG A 82 0.24 12.41 2.39
CA ARG A 82 1.03 12.46 3.62
C ARG A 82 1.53 11.07 4.01
N PHE A 83 0.70 10.04 3.87
CA PHE A 83 1.11 8.66 4.08
C PHE A 83 2.27 8.25 3.16
N LEU A 84 2.21 8.59 1.87
CA LEU A 84 3.28 8.28 0.91
C LEU A 84 4.57 9.08 1.15
N GLN A 85 4.47 10.28 1.74
CA GLN A 85 5.64 11.05 2.18
C GLN A 85 6.33 10.40 3.39
N ASP A 86 5.53 9.92 4.35
CA ASP A 86 6.04 9.26 5.56
C ASP A 86 6.54 7.83 5.26
N ASN A 87 6.06 7.19 4.20
CA ASN A 87 6.43 5.83 3.79
C ASN A 87 6.90 5.80 2.32
N PRO A 88 8.15 6.19 2.03
CA PRO A 88 8.61 6.45 0.67
C PRO A 88 8.59 5.25 -0.28
N THR A 89 8.62 4.02 0.25
CA THR A 89 8.58 2.78 -0.54
C THR A 89 7.18 2.18 -0.62
N ALA A 90 6.20 2.69 0.12
CA ALA A 90 4.85 2.14 0.14
C ALA A 90 4.21 2.16 -1.26
N LEU A 91 3.52 1.08 -1.62
CA LEU A 91 2.84 0.93 -2.90
C LEU A 91 3.78 1.05 -4.11
N SER A 92 5.06 0.71 -3.92
CA SER A 92 6.08 0.62 -4.96
C SER A 92 6.53 -0.84 -5.18
N PHE A 93 7.37 -1.07 -6.19
CA PHE A 93 7.94 -2.41 -6.41
C PHE A 93 8.89 -2.85 -5.29
N GLU A 94 9.42 -1.90 -4.52
CA GLU A 94 10.34 -2.12 -3.40
C GLU A 94 9.59 -2.41 -2.08
N ASP A 95 8.26 -2.34 -2.09
CA ASP A 95 7.43 -2.44 -0.89
C ASP A 95 7.22 -3.86 -0.37
N ILE A 96 7.19 -4.85 -1.28
CA ILE A 96 7.02 -6.26 -0.89
C ILE A 96 8.40 -6.88 -0.72
N PRO A 97 8.68 -7.49 0.45
CA PRO A 97 9.94 -8.19 0.65
C PRO A 97 10.03 -9.41 -0.26
N ASP A 98 11.24 -9.69 -0.72
CA ASP A 98 11.55 -10.96 -1.38
C ASP A 98 11.50 -12.07 -0.33
N TYR A 99 10.61 -13.04 -0.52
CA TYR A 99 10.66 -14.30 0.22
C TYR A 99 11.64 -15.24 -0.50
N PRO A 100 12.55 -15.92 0.22
CA PRO A 100 13.33 -17.02 -0.35
C PRO A 100 12.46 -18.23 -0.71
#